data_AF-A0A9Q4EYJ0-F1
#
_entry.id   AF-A0A9Q4EYJ0-F1
#
_cell.length_a   1.000
_cell.length_b   1.000
_cell.length_c   1.000
_cell.angle_alpha   90.00
_cell.angle_beta   90.00
_cell.angle_gamma   90.00
#
_symmetry.space_group_name_H-M   'P 1'
#
loop_
_entity.id
_entity.type
_entity.pdbx_description
1 polymer ?
#
loop_
_entity_poly.entity_id
_entity_poly.type
_entity_poly.pdbx_seq_one_letter_code
_entity_poly.pdbx_strand_id
1 'polypeptide(L)' 'MARNKYAGRCYCCGQWIEPGFGHFERHNGGWRIKCVKCASGRVVKETDKEVVRVRKGAESGRKES' A
#
# COMPACT_ATOMS: atom_id res chain seq x y z
N MET A 1 -4.48 -0.33 10.75
CA MET A 1 -4.72 -0.14 9.30
C MET A 1 -3.90 -1.16 8.53
N ALA A 2 -4.53 -1.99 7.70
CA ALA A 2 -3.80 -2.95 6.88
C ALA A 2 -2.99 -2.23 5.79
N ARG A 3 -1.81 -2.76 5.45
CA ARG A 3 -1.02 -2.27 4.31
C ARG A 3 -1.71 -2.59 3.00
N ASN A 4 -1.54 -1.73 2.01
CA ASN A 4 -2.12 -1.97 0.69
C ASN A 4 -1.42 -3.17 0.03
N LYS A 5 -2.16 -4.26 -0.19
CA LYS A 5 -1.69 -5.41 -0.97
C LYS A 5 -1.63 -5.08 -2.46
N TYR A 6 -2.48 -4.17 -2.94
CA TYR A 6 -2.57 -3.76 -4.33
C TYR A 6 -2.14 -2.31 -4.50
N ALA A 7 -1.56 -2.01 -5.66
CA ALA A 7 -1.19 -0.65 -6.04
C ALA A 7 -2.45 0.20 -6.27
N GLY A 8 -2.32 1.51 -6.09
CA GLY A 8 -3.36 2.44 -6.51
C GLY A 8 -3.07 3.86 -6.07
N ARG A 9 -4.02 4.78 -6.31
CA ARG A 9 -3.84 6.20 -6.03
C ARG A 9 -4.21 6.57 -4.61
N CYS A 10 -3.36 7.36 -3.97
CA CYS A 10 -3.68 7.98 -2.70
C CYS A 10 -4.84 8.96 -2.86
N TYR A 11 -5.90 8.84 -2.05
CA TYR A 11 -7.01 9.77 -2.12
C TYR A 11 -6.69 11.18 -1.60
N CYS A 12 -5.63 11.33 -0.77
CA CYS A 12 -5.23 12.65 -0.24
C CYS A 12 -4.36 13.44 -1.21
N CYS A 13 -3.33 12.81 -1.79
CA CYS A 13 -2.33 13.50 -2.61
C CYS A 13 -2.37 13.12 -4.10
N GLY A 14 -3.23 12.19 -4.50
CA GLY A 14 -3.34 11.71 -5.88
C GLY A 14 -2.17 10.85 -6.38
N GLN A 15 -1.07 10.75 -5.62
CA GLN A 15 0.13 10.03 -6.03
C GLN A 15 -0.14 8.53 -6.18
N TRP A 16 0.51 7.89 -7.15
CA TRP A 16 0.52 6.44 -7.29
C TRP A 16 1.32 5.81 -6.15
N ILE A 17 0.72 4.82 -5.49
CA ILE A 17 1.28 4.11 -4.33
C ILE A 17 1.42 2.64 -4.68
N GLU A 18 2.65 2.16 -4.64
CA GLU A 18 2.98 0.74 -4.82
C GLU A 18 2.48 -0.12 -3.64
N PRO A 19 2.34 -1.45 -3.82
CA PRO A 19 2.00 -2.37 -2.74
C PRO A 19 2.96 -2.22 -1.54
N GLY A 20 2.41 -2.09 -0.34
CA GLY A 20 3.14 -1.93 0.92
C GLY A 20 3.38 -0.47 1.35
N PHE A 21 3.30 0.51 0.44
CA PHE A 21 3.60 1.92 0.72
C PHE A 21 2.40 2.76 1.18
N GLY A 22 1.22 2.15 1.27
CA GLY A 22 -0.02 2.78 1.69
C GLY A 22 -0.82 1.92 2.66
N HIS A 23 -1.96 2.47 3.06
CA HIS A 23 -2.95 1.84 3.90
C HIS A 23 -4.27 1.70 3.14
N PHE A 24 -4.95 0.57 3.34
CA PHE A 24 -6.34 0.43 2.94
C PHE A 24 -7.27 0.99 4.02
N GLU A 25 -8.16 1.87 3.59
CA GLU A 25 -9.19 2.49 4.41
C GLU A 25 -10.56 2.16 3.82
N ARG A 26 -11.50 1.74 4.68
CA ARG A 26 -12.89 1.53 4.25
C ARG A 26 -13.59 2.87 4.18
N HIS A 27 -14.25 3.14 3.06
CA HIS A 27 -15.03 4.36 2.88
C HIS A 27 -16.29 4.07 2.05
N ASN A 28 -17.46 4.25 2.66
CA ASN A 28 -18.77 4.13 2.02
C ASN A 28 -18.97 2.84 1.19
N GLY A 29 -18.64 1.68 1.78
CA GLY A 29 -18.72 0.38 1.11
C GLY A 29 -17.57 0.07 0.15
N GLY A 30 -16.69 1.03 -0.14
CA GLY A 30 -15.50 0.85 -0.97
C GLY A 30 -14.19 0.83 -0.19
N TRP A 31 -13.11 0.53 -0.90
CA TRP A 31 -11.74 0.64 -0.39
C TRP A 31 -11.05 1.83 -1.02
N ARG A 32 -10.36 2.61 -0.19
CA ARG A 32 -9.48 3.70 -0.63
C ARG A 32 -8.08 3.45 -0.14
N ILE A 33 -7.10 4.00 -0.85
CA ILE A 33 -5.69 3.94 -0.48
C ILE A 33 -5.27 5.29 0.08
N LYS A 34 -4.63 5.28 1.24
CA LYS A 34 -3.95 6.46 1.81
C LYS A 34 -2.46 6.20 1.88
N CYS A 35 -1.66 7.12 1.36
CA CYS A 35 -0.21 7.01 1.43
C CYS A 35 0.29 7.11 2.88
N VAL A 36 1.35 6.39 3.26
CA VAL A 36 1.85 6.44 4.66
C VAL A 36 2.36 7.83 5.02
N LYS A 37 2.95 8.55 4.07
CA LYS A 37 3.33 9.96 4.23
C LYS A 37 2.11 10.83 4.56
N CYS A 38 0.96 10.55 3.98
CA CYS A 38 -0.29 11.27 4.18
C CYS A 38 -0.98 10.87 5.48
N ALA A 39 -0.80 9.62 5.92
CA ALA A 39 -1.40 9.07 7.12
C ALA A 39 -0.60 9.43 8.39
N SER A 40 0.74 9.45 8.30
CA SER A 40 1.62 9.55 9.46
C SER A 40 2.81 10.49 9.27
N GLY A 41 2.96 11.16 8.12
CA GLY A 41 4.09 12.04 7.83
C GLY A 41 5.42 11.33 7.56
N ARG A 42 5.47 10.00 7.73
CA ARG A 42 6.70 9.21 7.61
C ARG A 42 6.96 8.79 6.17
N VAL A 43 8.22 8.84 5.76
CA VAL A 43 8.68 8.26 4.50
C VAL A 43 8.97 6.78 4.73
N VAL A 44 8.22 5.93 4.05
CA VAL A 44 8.41 4.47 4.08
C VAL A 44 9.43 4.09 3.03
N LYS A 45 10.37 3.24 3.39
CA LYS A 45 11.40 2.71 2.50
C LYS A 45 11.03 1.31 2.05
N GLU A 46 11.62 0.88 0.94
CA GLU A 46 11.46 -0.49 0.43
C GLU A 46 11.96 -1.57 1.40
N THR A 47 12.91 -1.22 2.27
CA THR A 47 13.50 -2.11 3.27
C THR A 47 12.65 -2.29 4.52
N ASP A 48 11.56 -1.52 4.66
CA ASP A 48 10.64 -1.69 5.78
C ASP A 48 10.03 -3.09 5.75
N LYS A 49 10.05 -3.77 6.91
CA LYS A 49 9.57 -5.17 7.05
C LYS A 49 8.18 -5.37 6.45
N GLU A 50 7.30 -4.36 6.63
CA GLU A 50 5.94 -4.36 6.11
C GLU A 50 5.87 -4.31 4.58
N VAL A 51 6.75 -3.52 3.95
CA VAL A 51 6.84 -3.43 2.48
C VAL A 51 7.41 -4.72 1.91
N VAL A 52 8.49 -5.23 2.50
CA VAL A 52 9.13 -6.49 2.10
C VAL A 52 8.13 -7.64 2.18
N ARG A 53 7.32 -7.71 3.24
CA ARG A 53 6.30 -8.74 3.40
C ARG A 53 5.24 -8.69 2.30
N VAL A 54 4.75 -7.50 1.96
CA VAL A 54 3.75 -7.33 0.90
C VAL A 54 4.34 -7.65 -0.47
N ARG A 55 5.56 -7.18 -0.76
CA ARG A 55 6.24 -7.46 -2.03
C ARG A 55 6.50 -8.94 -2.23
N LYS A 56 7.05 -9.64 -1.22
CA LYS A 56 7.23 -11.10 -1.27
C LYS A 56 5.92 -11.84 -1.54
N GLY A 57 4.83 -11.43 -0.87
CA GLY A 57 3.51 -12.01 -1.12
C GLY A 57 2.96 -11.73 -2.53
N ALA A 58 3.28 -10.58 -3.12
CA ALA A 58 2.91 -10.23 -4.49
C ALA A 58 3.74 -10.99 -5.54
N GLU A 59 5.04 -11.20 -5.28
CA GLU A 59 5.94 -11.96 -6.14
C GLU A 59 5.56 -13.45 -6.18
N SER A 60 5.22 -14.04 -5.03
CA SER A 60 4.75 -15.42 -4.97
C SER A 60 3.46 -15.63 -5.79
N GLY A 61 2.53 -14.65 -5.77
CA GLY A 61 1.30 -14.73 -6.57
C GLY A 61 1.49 -14.52 -8.07
N ARG A 62 2.64 -13.98 -8.52
CA ARG A 62 2.93 -13.72 -9.95
C ARG A 62 3.63 -14.89 -10.64
N LYS A 63 4.20 -15.84 -9.88
CA LYS A 63 4.83 -17.06 -10.43
C LYS A 63 3.83 -18.17 -10.80
N GLU A 64 2.54 -17.96 -10.54
CA GLU A 64 1.43 -18.90 -10.81
C GLU A 64 0.47 -18.41 -11.92
N SER A 65 0.91 -17.56 -12.85
CA SER A 65 0.14 -17.16 -14.04
C SER A 65 0.91 -17.40 -15.33
#